data_AF-A0AAD7TEQ1-F1
#
_entry.id   AF-A0AAD7TEQ1-F1
#
_cell.length_a   1.000
_cell.length_b   1.000
_cell.length_c   1.000
_cell.angle_alpha   90.00
_cell.angle_beta   90.00
_cell.angle_gamma   90.00
#
_symmetry.space_group_name_H-M   'P 1'
#
loop_
_entity.id
_entity.type
_entity.pdbx_description
1 polymer ?
#
loop_
_entity_poly.entity_id
_entity_poly.type
_entity_poly.pdbx_seq_one_letter_code
_entity_poly.pdbx_strand_id
1 'polypeptide(L)'
;MLTLNSVDQANQALKGLTLANRRVLVRREIEEPKRCARCQRYDRHFARECTAPHDICANCAGAHPTRDCGVADDPNRFHCANCNEKGHAAWDRSCPMLRAKVRLGVHQKADSGFRFFVTNAPETWISEEDELARAPPPPTVWSQIRHHFTASESGPTATQSRLDAFLATPEQSIPAIPLE
;
A
#
# COMPACT_ATOMS: atom_id res chain seq x y z
N MET A 1 2.95 9.58 13.85
CA MET A 1 2.43 10.89 13.42
C MET A 1 3.39 11.96 13.91
N LEU A 2 3.91 12.80 13.01
CA LEU A 2 4.72 13.97 13.35
C LEU A 2 3.83 15.21 13.18
N THR A 3 3.71 16.03 14.22
CA THR A 3 2.94 17.28 14.17
C THR A 3 3.88 18.46 13.97
N LEU A 4 3.53 19.35 13.05
CA LEU A 4 4.30 20.55 12.73
C LEU A 4 3.43 21.79 12.99
N ASN A 5 4.06 22.87 13.43
CA ASN A 5 3.35 24.05 13.94
C ASN A 5 3.08 25.11 12.85
N SER A 6 3.57 24.90 11.62
CA SER A 6 3.27 25.77 10.49
C SER A 6 3.24 25.02 9.17
N VAL A 7 2.53 25.61 8.20
CA VAL A 7 2.44 25.10 6.82
C VAL A 7 3.83 25.08 6.15
N ASP A 8 4.65 26.10 6.42
CA ASP A 8 6.01 26.18 5.85
C ASP A 8 6.93 25.09 6.40
N GLN A 9 6.85 24.79 7.70
CA GLN A 9 7.59 23.66 8.29
C GLN A 9 7.13 22.33 7.69
N ALA A 10 5.82 22.17 7.45
CA ALA A 10 5.27 20.99 6.81
C ALA A 10 5.76 20.83 5.37
N ASN A 11 5.76 21.91 4.58
CA ASN A 11 6.29 21.91 3.22
C ASN A 11 7.80 21.63 3.20
N GLN A 12 8.56 22.15 4.16
CA GLN A 12 9.98 21.83 4.30
C GLN A 12 10.21 20.34 4.62
N ALA A 13 9.41 19.77 5.52
CA ALA A 13 9.48 18.34 5.83
C ALA A 13 9.12 17.47 4.61
N LEU A 14 8.14 17.88 3.81
CA LEU A 14 7.74 17.20 2.55
C LEU A 14 8.82 17.25 1.46
N LYS A 15 9.68 18.28 1.46
CA LYS A 15 10.88 18.32 0.58
C LYS A 15 11.92 17.30 1.02
N GLY A 16 12.00 17.03 2.33
CA GLY A 16 12.82 15.98 2.91
C GLY A 16 13.12 16.27 4.39
N LEU A 17 13.10 15.23 5.21
CA LEU A 17 13.38 15.32 6.64
C LEU A 17 14.52 14.37 7.02
N THR A 18 15.45 14.83 7.85
CA THR A 18 16.51 13.98 8.42
C THR A 18 16.29 13.86 9.92
N LEU A 19 16.16 12.62 10.41
CA LEU A 19 16.03 12.31 11.83
C LEU A 19 17.15 11.33 12.20
N ALA A 20 17.95 11.67 13.22
CA ALA A 20 19.07 10.86 13.69
C ALA A 20 20.00 10.38 12.54
N ASN A 21 20.43 11.32 11.69
CA ASN A 21 21.27 11.07 10.50
C ASN A 21 20.67 10.11 9.44
N ARG A 22 19.35 9.87 9.48
CA ARG A 22 18.63 9.09 8.47
C ARG A 22 17.63 9.97 7.73
N ARG A 23 17.65 9.92 6.40
CA ARG A 23 16.64 10.58 5.57
C ARG A 23 15.33 9.79 5.68
N VAL A 24 14.24 10.49 5.95
CA VAL A 24 12.90 9.93 6.10
C VAL A 24 11.99 10.54 5.05
N LEU A 25 11.23 9.69 4.36
CA LEU A 25 10.18 10.13 3.46
C LEU A 25 8.99 10.63 4.28
N VAL A 26 8.63 11.88 4.08
CA VAL A 26 7.46 12.48 4.71
C VAL A 26 6.30 12.45 3.72
N ARG A 27 5.11 12.12 4.22
CA ARG A 27 3.85 12.19 3.46
C ARG A 27 2.83 12.93 4.29
N ARG A 28 1.88 13.56 3.61
CA ARG A 28 0.73 14.21 4.26
C ARG A 28 -0.13 13.14 4.93
N GLU A 29 -0.63 13.45 6.12
CA GLU A 29 -1.60 12.59 6.81
C GLU A 29 -2.89 12.55 5.98
N ILE A 30 -3.34 11.35 5.65
CA ILE A 30 -4.65 11.14 5.01
C ILE A 30 -5.68 10.98 6.12
N GLU A 31 -6.63 11.91 6.18
CA GLU A 31 -7.67 11.90 7.20
C GLU A 31 -8.69 10.81 6.88
N GLU A 32 -8.82 9.82 7.77
CA GLU A 32 -9.83 8.78 7.68
C GLU A 32 -11.19 9.30 8.22
N PRO A 33 -12.31 9.03 7.52
CA PRO A 33 -13.63 9.43 7.98
C PRO A 33 -13.97 8.74 9.30
N LYS A 34 -14.47 9.54 10.25
CA LYS A 34 -14.89 9.02 11.57
C LYS A 34 -16.15 8.15 11.41
N ARG A 35 -16.09 6.94 11.95
CA ARG A 35 -17.24 6.02 12.04
C ARG A 35 -17.90 6.14 13.42
N CYS A 36 -19.23 6.11 13.43
CA CYS A 36 -19.98 6.01 14.68
C CYS A 36 -19.80 4.60 15.28
N ALA A 37 -19.31 4.48 16.52
CA ALA A 37 -19.12 3.18 17.15
C ALA A 37 -20.44 2.43 17.46
N ARG A 38 -21.58 3.13 17.40
CA ARG A 38 -22.92 2.56 17.62
C ARG A 38 -23.52 1.98 16.35
N CYS A 39 -23.61 2.76 15.27
CA CYS A 39 -24.25 2.33 14.02
C CYS A 39 -23.26 1.97 12.89
N GLN A 40 -21.94 2.11 13.12
CA GLN A 40 -20.84 1.91 12.17
C GLN A 40 -20.79 2.85 10.95
N ARG A 41 -21.76 3.74 10.77
CA ARG A 41 -21.86 4.65 9.62
C ARG A 41 -20.87 5.81 9.69
N TYR A 42 -20.56 6.39 8.53
CA TYR A 42 -19.69 7.56 8.34
C TYR A 42 -20.45 8.91 8.36
N ASP A 43 -21.61 8.98 9.02
CA ASP A 43 -22.58 10.09 8.92
C ASP A 43 -22.33 11.22 9.92
N ARG A 44 -21.04 11.60 10.10
CA ARG A 44 -20.59 12.76 10.90
C ARG A 44 -21.20 12.91 12.31
N HIS A 45 -21.55 11.81 12.98
CA HIS A 45 -22.00 11.83 14.38
C HIS A 45 -21.20 10.83 15.21
N PHE A 46 -21.16 11.06 16.51
CA PHE A 46 -20.54 10.14 17.47
C PHE A 46 -21.58 9.23 18.13
N ALA A 47 -21.10 8.14 18.76
CA ALA A 47 -21.99 7.19 19.43
C ALA A 47 -22.92 7.83 20.46
N ARG A 48 -22.45 8.86 21.18
CA ARG A 48 -23.23 9.64 22.17
C ARG A 48 -24.41 10.41 21.57
N GLU A 49 -24.35 10.75 20.28
CA GLU A 49 -25.39 11.49 19.53
C GLU A 49 -26.20 10.55 18.63
N CYS A 50 -25.91 9.24 18.66
CA CYS A 50 -26.51 8.29 17.75
C CYS A 50 -27.91 7.88 18.19
N THR A 51 -28.89 8.10 17.32
CA THR A 51 -30.30 7.75 17.52
C THR A 51 -30.66 6.32 17.09
N ALA A 52 -29.67 5.51 16.70
CA ALA A 52 -29.91 4.12 16.31
C ALA A 52 -30.51 3.32 17.48
N PRO A 53 -31.52 2.46 17.24
CA PRO A 53 -32.19 1.71 18.29
C PRO A 53 -31.27 0.65 18.92
N HIS A 54 -30.36 0.08 18.13
CA HIS A 54 -29.47 -0.99 18.53
C HIS A 54 -28.04 -0.69 18.07
N ASP A 55 -27.09 -1.31 18.76
CA ASP A 55 -25.70 -1.29 18.35
C ASP A 55 -25.52 -2.24 17.15
N ILE A 56 -24.72 -1.81 16.19
CA ILE A 56 -24.32 -2.59 15.03
C ILE A 56 -22.89 -3.07 15.27
N CYS A 57 -22.71 -4.39 15.22
CA CYS A 57 -21.42 -5.01 15.41
C CYS A 57 -20.45 -4.61 14.29
N ALA A 58 -19.25 -4.17 14.65
CA ALA A 58 -18.24 -3.81 13.68
C ALA A 58 -17.64 -5.02 12.95
N ASN A 59 -17.73 -6.22 13.51
CA ASN A 59 -17.14 -7.44 12.93
C ASN A 59 -18.10 -8.16 11.97
N CYS A 60 -19.38 -8.28 12.32
CA CYS A 60 -20.34 -9.10 11.56
C CYS A 60 -21.62 -8.35 11.11
N ALA A 61 -21.72 -7.05 11.38
CA ALA A 61 -22.90 -6.22 11.11
C ALA A 61 -24.21 -6.64 11.83
N GLY A 62 -24.14 -7.55 12.81
CA GLY A 62 -25.29 -7.96 13.61
C GLY A 62 -25.78 -6.87 14.57
N ALA A 63 -27.04 -6.98 15.02
CA ALA A 63 -27.68 -6.06 15.96
C ALA A 63 -27.29 -6.34 17.42
N HIS A 64 -26.00 -6.21 17.72
CA HIS A 64 -25.43 -6.34 19.06
C HIS A 64 -24.13 -5.52 19.16
N PRO A 65 -23.69 -5.15 20.38
CA PRO A 65 -22.41 -4.48 20.56
C PRO A 65 -21.25 -5.40 20.14
N THR A 66 -20.17 -4.79 19.64
CA THR A 66 -19.00 -5.54 19.10
C THR A 66 -18.34 -6.44 20.15
N ARG A 67 -18.36 -6.03 21.43
CA ARG A 67 -17.82 -6.82 22.54
C ARG A 67 -18.55 -8.15 22.78
N ASP A 68 -19.81 -8.25 22.36
CA ASP A 68 -20.66 -9.44 22.56
C ASP A 68 -20.71 -10.28 21.25
N CYS A 69 -19.75 -10.07 20.35
CA CYS A 69 -19.71 -10.73 19.06
C CYS A 69 -19.18 -12.16 19.16
N GLY A 70 -20.06 -13.14 18.95
CA GLY A 70 -19.67 -14.57 18.91
C GLY A 70 -18.82 -15.00 17.71
N VAL A 71 -18.44 -14.07 16.82
CA VAL A 71 -17.53 -14.34 15.69
C VAL A 71 -16.25 -13.52 15.76
N ALA A 72 -15.94 -12.89 16.90
CA ALA A 72 -14.74 -12.06 17.05
C ALA A 72 -13.44 -12.80 16.73
N ASP A 73 -13.37 -14.10 17.05
CA ASP A 73 -12.20 -14.95 16.83
C ASP A 73 -12.19 -15.65 15.46
N ASP A 74 -13.19 -15.42 14.61
CA ASP A 74 -13.30 -16.05 13.29
C ASP A 74 -13.41 -14.98 12.16
N PRO A 75 -12.27 -14.52 11.62
CA PRO A 75 -12.23 -13.54 10.54
C PRO A 75 -12.99 -13.93 9.27
N ASN A 76 -13.16 -15.23 9.01
CA ASN A 76 -13.89 -15.69 7.82
C ASN A 76 -15.40 -15.39 7.91
N ARG A 77 -15.89 -15.18 9.13
CA ARG A 77 -17.30 -14.81 9.40
C ARG A 77 -17.51 -13.31 9.48
N PHE A 78 -16.48 -12.51 9.21
CA PHE A 78 -16.63 -11.07 9.20
C PHE A 78 -17.51 -10.62 8.03
N HIS A 79 -18.27 -9.57 8.32
CA HIS A 79 -19.18 -8.92 7.39
C HIS A 79 -19.23 -7.43 7.68
N CYS A 80 -19.00 -6.63 6.66
CA CYS A 80 -18.87 -5.20 6.77
C CYS A 80 -20.24 -4.52 6.73
N ALA A 81 -20.62 -3.80 7.79
CA ALA A 81 -21.88 -3.06 7.85
C ALA A 81 -21.98 -1.89 6.85
N ASN A 82 -20.84 -1.44 6.28
CA ASN A 82 -20.79 -0.25 5.42
C ASN A 82 -20.82 -0.57 3.92
N CYS A 83 -20.16 -1.65 3.47
CA CYS A 83 -20.23 -2.10 2.07
C CYS A 83 -21.08 -3.35 1.88
N ASN A 84 -21.54 -3.99 2.97
CA ASN A 84 -22.38 -5.18 2.96
C ASN A 84 -21.72 -6.40 2.27
N GLU A 85 -20.40 -6.51 2.38
CA GLU A 85 -19.61 -7.63 1.87
C GLU A 85 -19.06 -8.49 3.01
N LYS A 86 -18.88 -9.79 2.74
CA LYS A 86 -18.23 -10.75 3.65
C LYS A 86 -16.71 -10.73 3.49
N GLY A 87 -16.01 -11.26 4.48
CA GLY A 87 -14.55 -11.43 4.45
C GLY A 87 -13.75 -10.29 5.07
N HIS A 88 -14.41 -9.21 5.50
CA HIS A 88 -13.79 -8.15 6.28
C HIS A 88 -14.78 -7.45 7.21
N ALA A 89 -14.25 -6.83 8.26
CA ALA A 89 -15.02 -6.08 9.25
C ALA A 89 -15.23 -4.62 8.81
N ALA A 90 -16.19 -3.92 9.42
CA ALA A 90 -16.50 -2.51 9.13
C ALA A 90 -15.34 -1.55 9.42
N TRP A 91 -14.36 -1.96 10.23
CA TRP A 91 -13.17 -1.18 10.57
C TRP A 91 -11.97 -1.46 9.64
N ASP A 92 -12.10 -2.37 8.68
CA ASP A 92 -11.02 -2.75 7.78
C ASP A 92 -10.66 -1.60 6.81
N ARG A 93 -9.35 -1.32 6.67
CA ARG A 93 -8.80 -0.29 5.78
C ARG A 93 -8.91 -0.64 4.29
N SER A 94 -9.08 -1.92 3.98
CA SER A 94 -9.31 -2.40 2.61
C SER A 94 -10.76 -2.24 2.16
N CYS A 95 -11.70 -1.91 3.07
CA CYS A 95 -13.11 -1.73 2.77
C CYS A 95 -13.31 -0.73 1.61
N PRO A 96 -14.02 -1.12 0.53
CA PRO A 96 -14.20 -0.26 -0.64
C PRO A 96 -14.95 1.02 -0.29
N MET A 97 -15.90 0.95 0.65
CA MET A 97 -16.66 2.12 1.11
C MET A 97 -15.80 3.10 1.89
N LEU A 98 -14.93 2.60 2.78
CA LEU A 98 -13.97 3.45 3.50
C LEU A 98 -13.04 4.15 2.50
N ARG A 99 -12.45 3.39 1.56
CA ARG A 99 -11.55 3.95 0.54
C ARG A 99 -12.24 5.01 -0.32
N ALA A 100 -13.50 4.80 -0.70
CA ALA A 100 -14.28 5.78 -1.44
C ALA A 100 -14.50 7.07 -0.63
N LYS A 101 -14.88 6.95 0.65
CA LYS A 101 -15.07 8.10 1.55
C LYS A 101 -13.76 8.86 1.81
N VAL A 102 -12.64 8.15 1.98
CA VAL A 102 -11.30 8.75 2.11
C VAL A 102 -10.94 9.53 0.85
N ARG A 103 -11.09 8.93 -0.34
CA ARG A 103 -10.84 9.61 -1.62
C ARG A 103 -11.67 10.87 -1.77
N LEU A 104 -12.97 10.79 -1.48
CA LEU A 104 -13.87 11.95 -1.53
C LEU A 104 -13.41 13.05 -0.58
N GLY A 105 -13.01 12.70 0.65
CA GLY A 105 -12.48 13.65 1.62
C GLY A 105 -11.17 14.30 1.16
N VAL A 106 -10.29 13.55 0.50
CA VAL A 106 -9.06 14.08 -0.11
C VAL A 106 -9.39 15.06 -1.24
N HIS A 107 -10.27 14.68 -2.18
CA HIS A 107 -10.66 15.53 -3.32
C HIS A 107 -11.35 16.84 -2.91
N GLN A 108 -12.00 16.89 -1.75
CA GLN A 108 -12.65 18.12 -1.25
C GLN A 108 -11.65 19.14 -0.68
N LYS A 109 -10.39 18.76 -0.43
CA LYS A 109 -9.36 19.68 0.08
C LYS A 109 -8.89 20.59 -1.06
N ALA A 110 -8.71 21.88 -0.76
CA ALA A 110 -8.21 22.86 -1.73
C ALA A 110 -6.85 22.46 -2.32
N ASP A 111 -6.00 21.88 -1.47
CA ASP A 111 -4.66 21.42 -1.83
C ASP A 111 -4.65 19.99 -2.41
N SER A 112 -5.79 19.49 -2.90
CA SER A 112 -5.86 18.15 -3.49
C SER A 112 -5.15 18.12 -4.84
N GLY A 113 -4.33 17.10 -5.06
CA GLY A 113 -3.50 16.97 -6.27
C GLY A 113 -2.20 17.78 -6.25
N PHE A 114 -1.95 18.60 -5.21
CA PHE A 114 -0.66 19.25 -5.00
C PHE A 114 0.21 18.47 -4.02
N ARG A 115 1.51 18.41 -4.32
CA ARG A 115 2.48 17.76 -3.42
C ARG A 115 2.60 18.48 -2.08
N PHE A 116 2.61 19.80 -2.12
CA PHE A 116 2.77 20.66 -0.97
C PHE A 116 1.41 21.20 -0.52
N PHE A 117 1.34 21.68 0.72
CA PHE A 117 0.24 22.54 1.13
C PHE A 117 0.37 23.86 0.36
N VAL A 118 -0.73 24.30 -0.26
CA VAL A 118 -0.72 25.46 -1.15
C VAL A 118 -0.58 26.73 -0.31
N THR A 119 0.41 27.54 -0.61
CA THR A 119 0.60 28.88 -0.03
C THR A 119 0.70 29.93 -1.12
N ASN A 120 0.97 31.19 -0.78
CA ASN A 120 1.20 32.26 -1.76
C ASN A 120 2.49 32.07 -2.56
N ALA A 121 3.36 31.13 -2.16
CA ALA A 121 4.64 30.90 -2.80
C ALA A 121 4.47 29.94 -4.00
N PRO A 122 4.82 30.34 -5.24
CA PRO A 122 4.58 29.54 -6.45
C PRO A 122 5.22 28.15 -6.43
N GLU A 123 6.32 27.97 -5.70
CA GLU A 123 7.00 26.69 -5.54
C GLU A 123 6.19 25.63 -4.77
N THR A 124 5.07 26.02 -4.15
CA THR A 124 4.13 25.08 -3.51
C THR A 124 3.09 24.55 -4.47
N TRP A 125 2.94 25.16 -5.65
CA TRP A 125 1.93 24.81 -6.66
C TRP A 125 2.44 23.73 -7.61
N ILE A 126 3.05 22.69 -7.04
CA ILE A 126 3.58 21.55 -7.80
C ILE A 126 2.54 20.44 -7.77
N SER A 127 1.99 20.12 -8.95
CA SER A 127 1.08 18.99 -9.13
C SER A 127 1.81 17.68 -8.83
N GLU A 128 1.14 16.76 -8.12
CA GLU A 128 1.66 15.40 -7.90
C GLU A 128 1.87 14.64 -9.21
N GLU A 129 1.07 14.92 -10.24
CA GLU A 129 1.21 14.33 -11.58
C GLU A 129 2.49 14.82 -12.26
N ASP A 130 2.73 16.14 -12.25
CA ASP A 130 3.94 16.73 -12.85
C ASP A 130 5.21 16.24 -12.17
N GLU A 131 5.16 16.04 -10.86
CA GLU A 131 6.26 15.48 -10.11
C GLU A 131 6.51 14.02 -10.48
N LEU A 132 5.46 13.21 -10.56
CA LEU A 132 5.59 11.81 -10.95
C LEU A 132 6.13 11.68 -12.37
N ALA A 133 5.73 12.56 -13.27
CA ALA A 133 6.25 12.62 -14.64
C ALA A 133 7.73 13.03 -14.71
N ARG A 134 8.21 13.86 -13.76
CA ARG A 134 9.62 14.25 -13.64
C ARG A 134 10.48 13.23 -12.89
N ALA A 135 9.86 12.33 -12.11
CA ALA A 135 10.59 11.34 -11.34
C ALA A 135 11.37 10.41 -12.28
N PRO A 136 12.66 10.13 -12.01
CA PRO A 136 13.39 9.16 -12.80
C PRO A 136 12.67 7.80 -12.71
N PRO A 137 12.63 7.02 -13.82
CA PRO A 137 11.99 5.71 -13.79
C PRO A 137 12.61 4.89 -12.66
N PRO A 138 11.80 4.09 -11.93
CA PRO A 138 12.32 3.28 -10.85
C PRO A 138 13.47 2.42 -11.38
N PRO A 139 14.56 2.26 -10.61
CA PRO A 139 15.69 1.47 -11.06
C PRO A 139 15.18 0.08 -11.41
N THR A 140 15.30 -0.29 -12.68
CA THR A 140 14.93 -1.64 -13.11
C THR A 140 15.83 -2.65 -12.40
N VAL A 141 15.35 -3.87 -12.16
CA VAL A 141 16.15 -4.97 -11.60
C VAL A 141 17.49 -5.11 -12.36
N TRP A 142 17.49 -4.86 -13.67
CA TRP A 142 18.69 -4.81 -14.52
C TRP A 142 19.74 -3.79 -14.08
N SER A 143 19.32 -2.59 -13.68
CA SER A 143 20.25 -1.54 -13.21
C SER A 143 20.96 -1.91 -11.91
N GLN A 144 20.34 -2.75 -11.07
CA GLN A 144 20.90 -3.16 -9.77
C GLN A 144 21.88 -4.34 -9.91
N ILE A 145 21.70 -5.21 -10.91
CA ILE A 145 22.49 -6.45 -11.06
C ILE A 145 23.58 -6.32 -12.15
N ARG A 146 23.62 -5.23 -12.92
CA ARG A 146 24.58 -5.02 -14.03
C ARG A 146 26.04 -5.32 -13.65
N HIS A 147 26.46 -4.91 -12.45
CA HIS A 147 27.84 -5.12 -11.97
C HIS A 147 28.21 -6.59 -11.74
N HIS A 148 27.24 -7.46 -11.43
CA HIS A 148 27.47 -8.89 -11.26
C HIS A 148 27.76 -9.59 -12.60
N PHE A 149 27.15 -9.13 -13.68
CA PHE A 149 27.33 -9.72 -15.01
C PHE A 149 28.62 -9.25 -15.68
N THR A 150 28.98 -7.97 -15.58
CA THR A 150 30.24 -7.44 -16.14
C THR A 150 31.48 -8.08 -15.53
N ALA A 151 31.40 -8.56 -14.28
CA ALA A 151 32.48 -9.28 -13.62
C ALA A 151 32.63 -10.74 -14.12
N SER A 152 31.58 -11.32 -14.72
CA SER A 152 31.61 -12.68 -15.28
C SER A 152 32.16 -12.75 -16.71
N GLU A 153 32.27 -11.60 -17.40
CA GLU A 153 32.73 -11.54 -18.80
C GLU A 153 34.26 -11.47 -18.96
N SER A 154 35.04 -11.40 -17.87
CA SER A 154 36.50 -11.46 -17.91
C SER A 154 37.09 -12.86 -17.63
N GLY A 155 36.46 -13.92 -18.17
CA GLY A 155 37.05 -15.22 -18.60
C GLY A 155 37.94 -16.08 -17.67
N PRO A 156 38.29 -17.31 -18.11
CA PRO A 156 37.40 -18.34 -18.63
C PRO A 156 36.94 -19.26 -17.48
N THR A 157 35.64 -19.30 -17.20
CA THR A 157 35.10 -20.21 -16.18
C THR A 157 35.18 -21.64 -16.71
N ALA A 158 35.78 -22.55 -15.93
CA ALA A 158 35.95 -23.99 -16.22
C ALA A 158 34.66 -24.69 -16.72
N THR A 159 33.50 -24.08 -16.48
CA THR A 159 32.17 -24.49 -16.92
C THR A 159 32.02 -24.55 -18.45
N GLN A 160 32.60 -23.61 -19.21
CA GLN A 160 32.45 -23.60 -20.68
C GLN A 160 33.16 -24.81 -21.31
N SER A 161 34.39 -25.08 -20.88
CA SER A 161 35.18 -26.23 -21.33
C SER A 161 34.53 -27.57 -20.97
N ARG A 162 33.76 -27.62 -19.86
CA ARG A 162 33.04 -28.83 -19.43
C ARG A 162 31.77 -29.09 -20.26
N LEU A 163 31.10 -28.04 -20.72
CA LEU A 163 29.95 -28.12 -21.62
C LEU A 163 30.39 -28.54 -23.03
N ASP A 164 31.48 -27.95 -23.55
CA ASP A 164 32.01 -28.31 -24.87
C ASP A 164 32.48 -29.77 -24.91
N ALA A 165 33.11 -30.25 -23.84
CA ALA A 165 33.50 -31.66 -23.71
C ALA A 165 32.29 -32.62 -23.66
N PHE A 166 31.20 -32.21 -23.00
CA PHE A 166 29.98 -33.01 -22.94
C PHE A 166 29.32 -33.11 -24.32
N LEU A 167 29.22 -31.99 -25.04
CA LEU A 167 28.61 -31.91 -26.37
C LEU A 167 29.47 -32.55 -27.48
N ALA A 168 30.78 -32.68 -27.28
CA ALA A 168 31.68 -33.36 -28.20
C ALA A 168 31.65 -34.90 -28.09
N THR A 169 30.92 -35.45 -27.12
CA THR A 169 30.81 -36.91 -26.96
C THR A 169 29.78 -37.46 -27.95
N PRO A 170 30.14 -38.32 -28.92
CA PRO A 170 29.15 -38.89 -29.84
C PRO A 170 28.21 -39.84 -29.09
N GLU A 171 26.90 -39.66 -29.33
CA GLU A 171 25.81 -40.42 -28.70
C GLU A 171 26.03 -41.93 -28.80
N GLN A 172 26.16 -42.61 -27.66
CA GLN A 172 26.05 -44.07 -27.61
C GLN A 172 24.57 -44.45 -27.68
N SER A 173 24.26 -45.28 -28.68
CA SER A 173 22.95 -45.83 -28.98
C SER A 173 22.32 -46.55 -27.78
N ILE A 174 21.09 -46.15 -27.44
CA ILE A 174 20.26 -46.80 -26.42
C ILE A 174 19.74 -48.13 -26.99
N PRO A 175 19.91 -49.28 -26.32
CA PRO A 175 19.35 -50.54 -26.79
C PRO A 175 17.84 -50.56 -26.59
N ALA A 176 17.11 -51.08 -27.59
CA ALA A 176 15.66 -51.21 -27.57
C ALA A 176 15.20 -52.23 -26.50
N ILE A 177 14.26 -51.82 -25.65
CA ILE A 177 13.62 -52.68 -24.64
C ILE A 177 12.35 -53.28 -25.27
N PRO A 178 12.12 -54.62 -25.24
CA PRO A 178 10.92 -55.23 -25.80
C PRO A 178 9.71 -54.98 -24.89
N LEU A 179 8.54 -54.79 -25.51
CA LEU A 179 7.25 -54.68 -24.85
C LEU A 179 6.66 -56.07 -24.60
N GLU A 180 6.46 -56.44 -23.35
CA GLU A 180 5.42 -57.37 -22.88
C GLU A 180 4.62 -56.72 -21.74
#